data_AF-A0A940KMX2-F1
#
_entry.id   AF-A0A940KMX2-F1
#
_cell.length_a   1.000
_cell.length_b   1.000
_cell.length_c   1.000
_cell.angle_alpha   90.00
_cell.angle_beta   90.00
_cell.angle_gamma   90.00
#
_symmetry.space_group_name_H-M   'P 1'
#
loop_
_entity.id
_entity.type
_entity.pdbx_description
1 polymer ?
#
loop_
_entity_poly.entity_id
_entity_poly.type
_entity_poly.pdbx_seq_one_letter_code
_entity_poly.pdbx_strand_id
1 'polypeptide(L)'
;GEYEPQLIEMQGFPTLFAYEVLLDDVYRKSFSIPDDFTAYMGGHTKETYLRLLKEIIVGDHNPENVVLLEIFPHEQKTRVDFYCTRDYLGIEPVCVTELIKEGRQLFYMKDGKKTPIKRIYNRVIFDDLQQQPADVQEKGKVFFEDLDVEWVPHPSWFYRISKYTIPFIRHPYVPETFFLNEIKQLPSDLENYVLKPLFSFAGQGVVIDVTLKDVEDIKDPENWILQRKVKYAEVIATPDTPAKAEIRIFYFWKDGEARPVPTNNLARLSKGKMIGVRYNKDKEWVGGSYCLFEE
;
A
#
# COMPACT_ATOMS: atom_id res chain seq x y z
N GLY A 1 -20.09 -23.69 7.38
CA GLY A 1 -18.91 -23.35 6.59
C GLY A 1 -17.98 -22.54 7.47
N GLU A 2 -16.69 -22.73 7.31
CA GLU A 2 -15.65 -21.95 7.99
C GLU A 2 -15.35 -20.66 7.21
N TYR A 3 -14.63 -19.71 7.83
CA TYR A 3 -14.17 -18.51 7.14
C TYR A 3 -12.96 -18.83 6.27
N GLU A 4 -12.91 -18.25 5.06
CA GLU A 4 -11.80 -18.42 4.13
C GLU A 4 -11.21 -17.07 3.72
N PRO A 5 -9.89 -16.97 3.52
CA PRO A 5 -9.26 -15.76 3.01
C PRO A 5 -9.61 -15.56 1.54
N GLN A 6 -9.73 -14.30 1.12
CA GLN A 6 -9.98 -13.92 -0.27
C GLN A 6 -9.05 -12.76 -0.66
N LEU A 7 -8.25 -12.94 -1.71
CA LEU A 7 -7.31 -11.93 -2.22
C LEU A 7 -8.06 -10.89 -3.04
N ILE A 8 -8.37 -9.76 -2.42
CA ILE A 8 -9.15 -8.67 -3.03
C ILE A 8 -8.31 -7.69 -3.88
N GLU A 9 -7.01 -7.55 -3.56
CA GLU A 9 -6.09 -6.57 -4.17
C GLU A 9 -4.62 -6.91 -3.84
N MET A 10 -3.72 -6.56 -4.76
CA MET A 10 -2.27 -6.56 -4.55
C MET A 10 -1.72 -5.16 -4.82
N GLN A 11 -0.71 -4.74 -4.06
CA GLN A 11 -0.14 -3.40 -4.13
C GLN A 11 1.39 -3.46 -4.07
N GLY A 12 2.07 -2.88 -5.07
CA GLY A 12 3.53 -2.78 -5.14
C GLY A 12 4.15 -1.60 -4.38
N PHE A 13 3.32 -0.71 -3.84
CA PHE A 13 3.72 0.49 -3.09
C PHE A 13 2.92 0.64 -1.79
N PRO A 14 2.92 -0.36 -0.91
CA PRO A 14 2.22 -0.24 0.36
C PRO A 14 2.94 0.75 1.30
N THR A 15 2.17 1.25 2.27
CA THR A 15 2.60 2.17 3.30
C THR A 15 2.60 1.47 4.67
N LEU A 16 3.14 2.11 5.71
CA LEU A 16 3.06 1.66 7.12
C LEU A 16 4.06 0.59 7.57
N PHE A 17 5.05 0.23 6.74
CA PHE A 17 6.07 -0.77 7.12
C PHE A 17 6.81 -0.45 8.42
N ALA A 18 7.08 0.82 8.71
CA ALA A 18 7.77 1.23 9.93
C ALA A 18 6.78 1.46 11.07
N TYR A 19 5.61 2.05 10.77
CA TYR A 19 4.60 2.33 11.79
C TYR A 19 4.07 1.07 12.49
N GLU A 20 3.84 -0.03 11.77
CA GLU A 20 3.35 -1.28 12.38
C GLU A 20 4.31 -1.85 13.44
N VAL A 21 5.61 -1.60 13.32
CA VAL A 21 6.60 -1.98 14.33
C VAL A 21 6.39 -1.19 15.63
N LEU A 22 6.18 0.12 15.52
CA LEU A 22 5.90 0.97 16.68
C LEU A 22 4.55 0.60 17.31
N LEU A 23 3.56 0.26 16.48
CA LEU A 23 2.23 -0.10 16.96
C LEU A 23 2.28 -1.37 17.83
N ASP A 24 2.97 -2.42 17.38
CA ASP A 24 3.16 -3.64 18.18
C ASP A 24 3.91 -3.38 19.49
N ASP A 25 5.00 -2.59 19.46
CA ASP A 25 5.73 -2.17 20.66
C ASP A 25 4.83 -1.51 21.71
N VAL A 26 3.96 -0.60 21.26
CA VAL A 26 3.05 0.15 22.14
C VAL A 26 1.98 -0.78 22.70
N TYR A 27 1.44 -1.69 21.88
CA TYR A 27 0.43 -2.65 22.30
C TYR A 27 0.98 -3.63 23.35
N ARG A 28 2.16 -4.22 23.12
CA ARG A 28 2.79 -5.13 24.10
C ARG A 28 3.13 -4.45 25.43
N LYS A 29 3.39 -3.14 25.42
CA LYS A 29 3.59 -2.35 26.65
C LYS A 29 2.28 -2.05 27.38
N SER A 30 1.18 -1.99 26.66
CA SER A 30 -0.12 -1.51 27.18
C SER A 30 -1.09 -2.64 27.50
N PHE A 31 -0.93 -3.80 26.87
CA PHE A 31 -1.82 -4.95 26.97
C PHE A 31 -1.03 -6.22 27.22
N SER A 32 -1.66 -7.17 27.93
CA SER A 32 -1.12 -8.51 28.13
C SER A 32 -1.35 -9.37 26.88
N ILE A 33 -0.42 -9.28 25.93
CA ILE A 33 -0.38 -10.14 24.74
C ILE A 33 0.40 -11.42 25.08
N PRO A 34 -0.15 -12.62 24.82
CA PRO A 34 0.56 -13.87 25.03
C PRO A 34 1.87 -13.94 24.24
N ASP A 35 2.89 -14.59 24.81
CA ASP A 35 4.24 -14.66 24.22
C ASP A 35 4.29 -15.57 22.98
N ASP A 36 3.34 -16.49 22.84
CA ASP A 36 3.14 -17.39 21.70
C ASP A 36 2.41 -16.73 20.52
N PHE A 37 2.19 -15.41 20.58
CA PHE A 37 1.56 -14.64 19.51
C PHE A 37 2.48 -13.53 18.99
N THR A 38 2.56 -13.38 17.67
CA THR A 38 3.44 -12.44 16.98
C THR A 38 2.75 -11.67 15.85
N ALA A 39 3.15 -10.42 15.64
CA ALA A 39 2.73 -9.63 14.48
C ALA A 39 3.56 -9.97 13.23
N TYR A 40 4.73 -10.54 13.44
CA TYR A 40 5.71 -10.85 12.41
C TYR A 40 5.39 -12.18 11.74
N MET A 41 5.69 -12.28 10.46
CA MET A 41 5.48 -13.49 9.66
C MET A 41 6.81 -14.06 9.20
N GLY A 42 6.81 -15.28 8.67
CA GLY A 42 8.00 -15.87 8.06
C GLY A 42 9.15 -16.16 9.03
N GLY A 43 8.86 -16.29 10.33
CA GLY A 43 9.87 -16.49 11.38
C GLY A 43 10.68 -15.22 11.71
N HIS A 44 10.18 -14.05 11.31
CA HIS A 44 10.83 -12.79 11.66
C HIS A 44 10.57 -12.41 13.12
N THR A 45 11.60 -11.87 13.78
CA THR A 45 11.45 -10.99 14.95
C THR A 45 11.50 -9.53 14.51
N LYS A 46 11.16 -8.61 15.42
CA LYS A 46 11.37 -7.16 15.24
C LYS A 46 12.74 -6.80 14.70
N GLU A 47 13.80 -7.35 15.30
CA GLU A 47 15.19 -7.06 14.94
C GLU A 47 15.48 -7.55 13.52
N THR A 48 15.05 -8.77 13.19
CA THR A 48 15.26 -9.33 11.84
C THR A 48 14.43 -8.61 10.78
N TYR A 49 13.21 -8.18 11.10
CA TYR A 49 12.34 -7.40 10.25
C TYR A 49 12.95 -6.03 9.93
N LEU A 50 13.37 -5.28 10.95
CA LEU A 50 13.96 -3.94 10.78
C LEU A 50 15.29 -4.02 10.04
N ARG A 51 16.09 -5.07 10.29
CA ARG A 51 17.32 -5.32 9.53
C ARG A 51 17.01 -5.57 8.05
N LEU A 52 16.07 -6.45 7.72
CA LEU A 52 15.69 -6.72 6.32
C LEU A 52 15.11 -5.48 5.64
N LEU A 53 14.26 -4.73 6.34
CA LEU A 53 13.72 -3.44 5.85
C LEU A 53 14.86 -2.46 5.54
N LYS A 54 15.85 -2.34 6.43
CA LYS A 54 17.02 -1.48 6.23
C LYS A 54 17.89 -1.95 5.06
N GLU A 55 18.16 -3.24 4.96
CA GLU A 55 18.93 -3.82 3.85
C GLU A 55 18.27 -3.52 2.50
N ILE A 56 16.94 -3.58 2.42
CA ILE A 56 16.20 -3.29 1.17
C ILE A 56 16.17 -1.79 0.87
N ILE A 57 15.85 -0.95 1.87
CA ILE A 57 15.62 0.47 1.66
C ILE A 57 16.93 1.26 1.54
N VAL A 58 17.86 1.03 2.47
CA VAL A 58 19.14 1.75 2.53
C VAL A 58 20.18 1.10 1.61
N GLY A 59 20.17 -0.23 1.51
CA GLY A 59 21.19 -0.97 0.77
C GLY A 59 22.59 -0.70 1.32
N ASP A 60 23.56 -0.59 0.43
CA ASP A 60 24.96 -0.31 0.75
C ASP A 60 25.29 1.20 0.83
N HIS A 61 24.27 2.07 0.81
CA HIS A 61 24.46 3.51 0.83
C HIS A 61 24.54 4.06 2.27
N ASN A 62 25.19 5.20 2.43
CA ASN A 62 25.08 5.97 3.67
C ASN A 62 23.63 6.49 3.80
N PRO A 63 22.94 6.31 4.95
CA PRO A 63 21.57 6.80 5.15
C PRO A 63 21.38 8.28 4.81
N GLU A 64 22.41 9.12 4.96
CA GLU A 64 22.32 10.54 4.57
C GLU A 64 22.18 10.77 3.05
N ASN A 65 22.46 9.75 2.23
CA ASN A 65 22.30 9.78 0.77
C ASN A 65 21.07 8.98 0.31
N VAL A 66 20.26 8.51 1.25
CA VAL A 66 18.99 7.82 0.99
C VAL A 66 17.84 8.68 1.50
N VAL A 67 16.83 8.88 0.68
CA VAL A 67 15.66 9.70 1.05
C VAL A 67 14.38 8.91 0.88
N LEU A 68 13.41 9.16 1.76
CA LEU A 68 12.02 8.78 1.56
C LEU A 68 11.34 9.91 0.78
N LEU A 69 11.05 9.68 -0.50
CA LEU A 69 10.48 10.70 -1.38
C LEU A 69 8.95 10.65 -1.37
N GLU A 70 8.31 11.78 -1.07
CA GLU A 70 6.85 11.91 -1.02
C GLU A 70 6.39 13.31 -1.48
N ILE A 71 5.10 13.48 -1.76
CA ILE A 71 4.46 14.78 -1.94
C ILE A 71 4.04 15.32 -0.56
N PHE A 72 4.59 16.46 -0.14
CA PHE A 72 4.28 17.12 1.13
C PHE A 72 4.26 16.15 2.34
N PRO A 73 5.37 15.45 2.63
CA PRO A 73 5.38 14.33 3.60
C PRO A 73 4.79 14.67 4.97
N HIS A 74 4.98 15.90 5.44
CA HIS A 74 4.52 16.35 6.76
C HIS A 74 3.00 16.62 6.84
N GLU A 75 2.34 16.74 5.69
CA GLU A 75 0.89 16.95 5.57
C GLU A 75 0.14 15.64 5.36
N GLN A 76 0.84 14.56 5.02
CA GLN A 76 0.24 13.26 4.78
C GLN A 76 -0.38 12.65 6.04
N LYS A 77 -1.53 11.97 5.86
CA LYS A 77 -2.22 11.26 6.96
C LYS A 77 -1.36 10.15 7.55
N THR A 78 -0.48 9.55 6.75
CA THR A 78 0.43 8.48 7.14
C THR A 78 1.80 9.00 7.58
N ARG A 79 1.97 10.31 7.83
CA ARG A 79 3.27 10.90 8.20
C ARG A 79 3.98 10.26 9.39
N VAL A 80 3.22 9.63 10.28
CA VAL A 80 3.78 8.85 11.41
C VAL A 80 4.71 7.73 10.92
N ASP A 81 4.38 7.08 9.81
CA ASP A 81 5.22 6.05 9.17
C ASP A 81 6.53 6.65 8.65
N PHE A 82 6.50 7.89 8.14
CA PHE A 82 7.71 8.56 7.66
C PHE A 82 8.66 8.88 8.82
N TYR A 83 8.13 9.32 9.95
CA TYR A 83 8.94 9.56 11.15
C TYR A 83 9.48 8.26 11.75
N CYS A 84 8.67 7.20 11.81
CA CYS A 84 9.16 5.88 12.21
C CYS A 84 10.26 5.38 11.26
N THR A 85 10.08 5.57 9.95
CA THR A 85 11.08 5.17 8.95
C THR A 85 12.39 5.93 9.15
N ARG A 86 12.33 7.24 9.39
CA ARG A 86 13.51 8.04 9.72
C ARG A 86 14.19 7.52 10.99
N ASP A 87 13.44 7.31 12.05
CA ASP A 87 14.00 6.92 13.35
C ASP A 87 14.61 5.51 13.31
N TYR A 88 14.02 4.57 12.55
CA TYR A 88 14.54 3.20 12.43
C TYR A 88 15.65 3.04 11.39
N LEU A 89 15.60 3.77 10.27
CA LEU A 89 16.51 3.56 9.13
C LEU A 89 17.58 4.66 9.00
N GLY A 90 17.35 5.84 9.59
CA GLY A 90 18.24 6.99 9.53
C GLY A 90 18.13 7.82 8.25
N ILE A 91 17.04 7.66 7.49
CA ILE A 91 16.80 8.36 6.20
C ILE A 91 15.82 9.51 6.37
N GLU A 92 15.93 10.57 5.58
CA GLU A 92 15.03 11.73 5.69
C GLU A 92 13.83 11.64 4.75
N PRO A 93 12.61 11.99 5.21
CA PRO A 93 11.50 12.28 4.31
C PRO A 93 11.78 13.60 3.58
N VAL A 94 11.69 13.59 2.25
CA VAL A 94 11.95 14.74 1.38
C VAL A 94 10.76 14.95 0.46
N CYS A 95 10.35 16.21 0.30
CA CYS A 95 9.29 16.54 -0.64
C CYS A 95 9.80 16.53 -2.09
N VAL A 96 9.01 16.02 -3.04
CA VAL A 96 9.34 16.11 -4.49
C VAL A 96 9.62 17.55 -4.96
N THR A 97 8.98 18.54 -4.33
CA THR A 97 9.16 19.96 -4.67
C THR A 97 10.50 20.53 -4.20
N GLU A 98 11.13 19.88 -3.22
CA GLU A 98 12.40 20.28 -2.59
C GLU A 98 13.62 19.63 -3.24
N LEU A 99 13.41 18.74 -4.21
CA LEU A 99 14.50 18.15 -4.99
C LEU A 99 15.25 19.22 -5.78
N ILE A 100 16.57 19.21 -5.64
CA ILE A 100 17.50 20.03 -6.42
C ILE A 100 18.15 19.12 -7.45
N LYS A 101 17.87 19.36 -8.73
CA LYS A 101 18.45 18.60 -9.84
C LYS A 101 19.60 19.39 -10.47
N GLU A 102 20.76 18.74 -10.61
CA GLU A 102 21.93 19.26 -11.32
C GLU A 102 22.43 18.21 -12.32
N GLY A 103 22.15 18.41 -13.61
CA GLY A 103 22.40 17.39 -14.63
C GLY A 103 21.59 16.12 -14.37
N ARG A 104 22.27 14.99 -14.18
CA ARG A 104 21.67 13.68 -13.84
C ARG A 104 21.59 13.42 -12.32
N GLN A 105 22.16 14.31 -11.50
CA GLN A 105 22.27 14.12 -10.06
C GLN A 105 21.12 14.83 -9.33
N LEU A 106 20.66 14.22 -8.25
CA LEU A 106 19.68 14.80 -7.34
C LEU A 106 20.32 15.13 -6.00
N PHE A 107 19.84 16.21 -5.39
CA PHE A 107 20.26 16.69 -4.09
C PHE A 107 19.05 17.14 -3.28
N TYR A 108 19.23 17.22 -1.97
CA TYR A 108 18.32 17.89 -1.04
C TYR A 108 19.11 18.73 -0.04
N MET A 109 18.42 19.60 0.69
CA MET A 109 19.03 20.38 1.75
C MET A 109 18.88 19.65 3.08
N LYS A 110 19.98 19.25 3.69
CA LYS A 110 20.04 18.69 5.05
C LYS A 110 20.82 19.65 5.94
N ASP A 111 20.18 20.21 6.96
CA ASP A 111 20.82 21.14 7.92
C ASP A 111 21.56 22.31 7.23
N GLY A 112 20.96 22.85 6.15
CA GLY A 112 21.56 23.92 5.34
C GLY A 112 22.69 23.48 4.41
N LYS A 113 23.02 22.18 4.35
CA LYS A 113 24.02 21.61 3.44
C LYS A 113 23.35 20.88 2.27
N LYS A 114 23.76 21.22 1.05
CA LYS A 114 23.37 20.49 -0.16
C LYS A 114 23.97 19.07 -0.10
N THR A 115 23.11 18.07 -0.02
CA THR A 115 23.49 16.67 0.20
C THR A 115 23.05 15.82 -1.00
N PRO A 116 23.94 15.00 -1.59
CA PRO A 116 23.60 14.19 -2.75
C PRO A 116 22.65 13.05 -2.38
N ILE A 117 21.69 12.79 -3.27
CA ILE A 117 20.81 11.62 -3.20
C ILE A 117 21.41 10.55 -4.10
N LYS A 118 21.57 9.35 -3.56
CA LYS A 118 22.07 8.17 -4.28
C LYS A 118 21.03 7.07 -4.38
N ARG A 119 20.08 7.02 -3.44
CA ARG A 119 18.97 6.07 -3.43
C ARG A 119 17.69 6.73 -2.96
N ILE A 120 16.57 6.35 -3.55
CA ILE A 120 15.26 6.91 -3.25
C ILE A 120 14.32 5.79 -2.84
N TYR A 121 13.87 5.83 -1.59
CA TYR A 121 12.69 5.13 -1.14
C TYR A 121 11.45 5.88 -1.62
N ASN A 122 10.91 5.51 -2.79
CA ASN A 122 9.80 6.23 -3.37
C ASN A 122 8.49 5.90 -2.64
N ARG A 123 7.70 6.93 -2.36
CA ARG A 123 6.32 6.81 -1.83
C ARG A 123 5.30 7.62 -2.62
N VAL A 124 5.75 8.40 -3.61
CA VAL A 124 4.88 9.18 -4.48
C VAL A 124 4.01 8.28 -5.36
N ILE A 125 2.70 8.54 -5.32
CA ILE A 125 1.70 7.96 -6.22
C ILE A 125 1.44 8.95 -7.36
N PHE A 126 1.47 8.47 -8.61
CA PHE A 126 1.31 9.35 -9.79
C PHE A 126 -0.07 10.00 -9.87
N ASP A 127 -1.14 9.29 -9.54
CA ASP A 127 -2.48 9.87 -9.54
C ASP A 127 -2.61 10.98 -8.48
N ASP A 128 -2.00 10.80 -7.30
CA ASP A 128 -1.94 11.85 -6.28
C ASP A 128 -1.16 13.07 -6.78
N LEU A 129 -0.07 12.84 -7.53
CA LEU A 129 0.74 13.89 -8.15
C LEU A 129 -0.06 14.67 -9.21
N GLN A 130 -0.81 13.99 -10.07
CA GLN A 130 -1.62 14.59 -11.12
C GLN A 130 -2.80 15.44 -10.58
N GLN A 131 -3.19 15.20 -9.32
CA GLN A 131 -4.21 16.00 -8.64
C GLN A 131 -3.64 17.26 -7.96
N GLN A 132 -2.30 17.43 -7.94
CA GLN A 132 -1.66 18.60 -7.34
C GLN A 132 -1.71 19.83 -8.26
N PRO A 133 -1.43 21.04 -7.74
CA PRO A 133 -1.18 22.23 -8.56
C PRO A 133 -0.08 22.01 -9.61
N ALA A 134 -0.16 22.76 -10.72
CA ALA A 134 0.69 22.57 -11.89
C ALA A 134 2.20 22.68 -11.60
N ASP A 135 2.59 23.55 -10.66
CA ASP A 135 3.98 23.72 -10.22
C ASP A 135 4.51 22.49 -9.48
N VAL A 136 3.65 21.75 -8.77
CA VAL A 136 4.00 20.47 -8.13
C VAL A 136 4.05 19.35 -9.16
N GLN A 137 3.07 19.30 -10.08
CA GLN A 137 3.06 18.31 -11.17
C GLN A 137 4.34 18.38 -12.01
N GLU A 138 4.82 19.59 -12.29
CA GLU A 138 6.05 19.83 -13.06
C GLU A 138 7.27 19.18 -12.40
N LYS A 139 7.31 19.11 -11.06
CA LYS A 139 8.39 18.43 -10.31
C LYS A 139 8.38 16.92 -10.54
N GLY A 140 7.25 16.35 -10.98
CA GLY A 140 7.11 14.95 -11.35
C GLY A 140 7.96 14.49 -12.53
N LYS A 141 8.52 15.40 -13.34
CA LYS A 141 9.34 15.04 -14.49
C LYS A 141 10.55 14.18 -14.12
N VAL A 142 11.07 14.34 -12.90
CA VAL A 142 12.20 13.56 -12.37
C VAL A 142 11.96 12.04 -12.43
N PHE A 143 10.71 11.58 -12.36
CA PHE A 143 10.38 10.15 -12.42
C PHE A 143 10.54 9.53 -13.82
N PHE A 144 10.67 10.36 -14.86
CA PHE A 144 10.76 9.94 -16.26
C PHE A 144 12.12 10.27 -16.89
N GLU A 145 13.06 10.77 -16.10
CA GLU A 145 14.39 11.16 -16.53
C GLU A 145 15.43 10.09 -16.20
N ASP A 146 16.52 10.08 -16.98
CA ASP A 146 17.66 9.22 -16.74
C ASP A 146 18.58 9.88 -15.69
N LEU A 147 18.39 9.49 -14.43
CA LEU A 147 19.04 10.05 -13.25
C LEU A 147 20.05 9.06 -12.63
N ASP A 148 21.10 9.58 -12.01
CA ASP A 148 22.14 8.81 -11.31
C ASP A 148 21.70 8.45 -9.87
N VAL A 149 20.52 7.83 -9.74
CA VAL A 149 19.94 7.39 -8.47
C VAL A 149 19.40 5.98 -8.60
N GLU A 150 19.45 5.25 -7.49
CA GLU A 150 18.83 3.94 -7.36
C GLU A 150 17.42 4.08 -6.77
N TRP A 151 16.43 3.41 -7.37
CA TRP A 151 15.05 3.47 -6.90
C TRP A 151 14.66 2.21 -6.12
N VAL A 152 14.03 2.39 -4.96
CA VAL A 152 13.42 1.31 -4.19
C VAL A 152 12.03 1.71 -3.70
N PRO A 153 10.97 0.95 -4.01
CA PRO A 153 10.84 0.29 -5.30
C PRO A 153 10.88 1.33 -6.45
N HIS A 154 11.29 0.89 -7.64
CA HIS A 154 11.17 1.71 -8.87
C HIS A 154 9.72 2.23 -9.06
N PRO A 155 9.51 3.51 -9.44
CA PRO A 155 8.16 4.09 -9.59
C PRO A 155 7.19 3.24 -10.43
N SER A 156 7.69 2.54 -11.46
CA SER A 156 6.88 1.64 -12.30
C SER A 156 6.27 0.44 -11.57
N TRP A 157 6.77 0.04 -10.39
CA TRP A 157 6.19 -1.06 -9.61
C TRP A 157 4.75 -0.79 -9.20
N PHE A 158 4.37 0.50 -9.12
CA PHE A 158 2.99 0.92 -8.88
C PHE A 158 2.01 0.29 -9.89
N TYR A 159 2.42 0.23 -11.15
CA TYR A 159 1.60 -0.36 -12.22
C TYR A 159 1.78 -1.88 -12.34
N ARG A 160 2.96 -2.40 -11.99
CA ARG A 160 3.29 -3.83 -12.14
C ARG A 160 2.61 -4.73 -11.12
N ILE A 161 2.62 -4.36 -9.84
CA ILE A 161 1.90 -5.09 -8.79
C ILE A 161 0.68 -4.26 -8.41
N SER A 162 -0.42 -4.50 -9.12
CA SER A 162 -1.65 -3.72 -9.02
C SER A 162 -2.88 -4.59 -9.27
N LYS A 163 -4.07 -3.99 -9.30
CA LYS A 163 -5.31 -4.68 -9.69
C LYS A 163 -5.20 -5.39 -11.05
N TYR A 164 -4.33 -4.89 -11.92
CA TYR A 164 -4.04 -5.47 -13.23
C TYR A 164 -3.55 -6.92 -13.15
N THR A 165 -2.89 -7.33 -12.07
CA THR A 165 -2.35 -8.70 -11.97
C THR A 165 -3.41 -9.73 -11.61
N ILE A 166 -4.53 -9.32 -10.99
CA ILE A 166 -5.52 -10.26 -10.44
C ILE A 166 -6.19 -11.14 -11.51
N PRO A 167 -6.61 -10.63 -12.70
CA PRO A 167 -7.18 -11.48 -13.76
C PRO A 167 -6.30 -12.66 -14.20
N PHE A 168 -4.98 -12.56 -14.02
CA PHE A 168 -4.01 -13.60 -14.39
C PHE A 168 -3.84 -14.69 -13.33
N ILE A 169 -4.35 -14.49 -12.11
CA ILE A 169 -4.16 -15.42 -10.99
C ILE A 169 -5.38 -16.34 -10.91
N ARG A 170 -5.14 -17.65 -11.06
CA ARG A 170 -6.17 -18.69 -10.91
C ARG A 170 -5.93 -19.44 -9.61
N HIS A 171 -6.75 -19.16 -8.59
CA HIS A 171 -6.67 -19.78 -7.28
C HIS A 171 -8.04 -19.77 -6.58
N PRO A 172 -8.41 -20.77 -5.76
CA PRO A 172 -9.70 -20.81 -5.05
C PRO A 172 -9.97 -19.60 -4.14
N TYR A 173 -8.90 -19.01 -3.59
CA TYR A 173 -8.95 -17.83 -2.71
C TYR A 173 -8.76 -16.51 -3.45
N VAL A 174 -8.90 -16.51 -4.78
CA VAL A 174 -8.86 -15.29 -5.59
C VAL A 174 -10.22 -15.18 -6.27
N PRO A 175 -11.00 -14.12 -6.00
CA PRO A 175 -12.29 -13.94 -6.64
C PRO A 175 -12.11 -13.83 -8.15
N GLU A 176 -13.02 -14.45 -8.89
CA GLU A 176 -13.02 -14.40 -10.35
C GLU A 176 -12.98 -12.96 -10.83
N THR A 177 -11.98 -12.65 -11.64
CA THR A 177 -11.72 -11.29 -12.10
C THR A 177 -11.44 -11.33 -13.60
N PHE A 178 -12.03 -10.38 -14.32
CA PHE A 178 -11.95 -10.27 -15.77
C PHE A 178 -11.58 -8.84 -16.16
N PHE A 179 -10.77 -8.67 -17.20
CA PHE A 179 -10.65 -7.39 -17.88
C PHE A 179 -11.97 -7.06 -18.57
N LEU A 180 -12.49 -5.86 -18.36
CA LEU A 180 -13.82 -5.51 -18.83
C LEU A 180 -13.91 -5.57 -20.37
N ASN A 181 -12.86 -5.14 -21.07
CA ASN A 181 -12.76 -5.21 -22.54
C ASN A 181 -12.67 -6.64 -23.11
N GLU A 182 -12.40 -7.66 -22.28
CA GLU A 182 -12.31 -9.06 -22.72
C GLU A 182 -13.62 -9.84 -22.51
N ILE A 183 -14.60 -9.25 -21.84
CA ILE A 183 -15.88 -9.91 -21.55
C ILE A 183 -16.76 -9.90 -22.80
N LYS A 184 -16.96 -11.09 -23.38
CA LYS A 184 -17.84 -11.28 -24.54
C LYS A 184 -19.33 -11.28 -24.19
N GLN A 185 -19.66 -11.83 -23.02
CA GLN A 185 -21.02 -11.88 -22.49
C GLN A 185 -20.95 -11.55 -21.01
N LEU A 186 -21.64 -10.48 -20.60
CA LEU A 186 -21.70 -10.08 -19.20
C LEU A 186 -22.43 -11.15 -18.37
N PRO A 187 -21.99 -11.39 -17.12
CA PRO A 187 -22.73 -12.20 -16.17
C PRO A 187 -24.17 -11.66 -16.00
N SER A 188 -25.14 -12.56 -15.85
CA SER A 188 -26.54 -12.15 -15.62
C SER A 188 -26.79 -11.61 -14.21
N ASP A 189 -25.89 -11.89 -13.27
CA ASP A 189 -25.97 -11.55 -11.85
C ASP A 189 -24.96 -10.45 -11.45
N LEU A 190 -24.95 -9.35 -12.20
CA LEU A 190 -23.99 -8.23 -12.00
C LEU A 190 -24.00 -7.69 -10.56
N GLU A 191 -25.08 -7.85 -9.79
CA GLU A 191 -25.15 -7.49 -8.37
C GLU A 191 -24.12 -8.22 -7.49
N ASN A 192 -23.60 -9.35 -7.96
CA ASN A 192 -22.55 -10.14 -7.31
C ASN A 192 -21.13 -9.72 -7.75
N TYR A 193 -20.99 -8.66 -8.54
CA TYR A 193 -19.71 -8.16 -9.03
C TYR A 193 -19.43 -6.75 -8.54
N VAL A 194 -18.18 -6.35 -8.65
CA VAL A 194 -17.68 -5.00 -8.42
C VAL A 194 -16.86 -4.56 -9.63
N LEU A 195 -17.08 -3.33 -10.11
CA LEU A 195 -16.24 -2.71 -11.13
C LEU A 195 -15.14 -1.91 -10.43
N LYS A 196 -13.91 -2.10 -10.89
CA LYS A 196 -12.74 -1.38 -10.35
C LYS A 196 -11.92 -0.78 -11.49
N PRO A 197 -11.58 0.53 -11.44
CA PRO A 197 -10.59 1.11 -12.33
C PRO A 197 -9.20 0.58 -11.98
N LEU A 198 -8.41 0.22 -13.00
CA LEU A 198 -7.08 -0.40 -12.83
C LEU A 198 -6.10 0.51 -12.10
N PHE A 199 -6.10 1.81 -12.43
CA PHE A 199 -5.11 2.76 -11.93
C PHE A 199 -5.56 3.54 -10.69
N SER A 200 -6.80 3.33 -10.23
CA SER A 200 -7.33 3.99 -9.04
C SER A 200 -6.82 3.39 -7.71
N PHE A 201 -6.68 4.25 -6.70
CA PHE A 201 -6.25 3.89 -5.34
C PHE A 201 -7.29 4.31 -4.27
N ALA A 202 -7.13 3.79 -3.06
CA ALA A 202 -8.00 4.05 -1.89
C ALA A 202 -9.51 3.82 -2.14
N GLY A 203 -9.87 2.97 -3.11
CA GLY A 203 -11.25 2.66 -3.47
C GLY A 203 -11.96 3.78 -4.24
N GLN A 204 -11.24 4.73 -4.83
CA GLN A 204 -11.83 5.72 -5.73
C GLN A 204 -12.33 5.04 -7.01
N GLY A 205 -13.51 5.43 -7.50
CA GLY A 205 -14.09 4.89 -8.74
C GLY A 205 -14.63 3.46 -8.66
N VAL A 206 -14.58 2.80 -7.49
CA VAL A 206 -15.12 1.43 -7.34
C VAL A 206 -16.65 1.46 -7.28
N VAL A 207 -17.29 0.64 -8.12
CA VAL A 207 -18.75 0.44 -8.13
C VAL A 207 -19.06 -0.94 -7.54
N ILE A 208 -19.82 -1.00 -6.45
CA ILE A 208 -20.07 -2.25 -5.71
C ILE A 208 -21.36 -2.94 -6.14
N ASP A 209 -22.42 -2.20 -6.41
CA ASP A 209 -23.72 -2.76 -6.79
C ASP A 209 -23.90 -2.52 -8.29
N VAL A 210 -23.10 -3.24 -9.08
CA VAL A 210 -22.95 -3.03 -10.53
C VAL A 210 -24.26 -3.30 -11.26
N THR A 211 -24.65 -2.37 -12.12
CA THR A 211 -25.76 -2.49 -13.05
C THR A 211 -25.24 -2.57 -14.48
N LEU A 212 -26.09 -3.00 -15.41
CA LEU A 212 -25.75 -3.00 -16.84
C LEU A 212 -25.35 -1.59 -17.32
N LYS A 213 -26.08 -0.58 -16.85
CA LYS A 213 -25.81 0.82 -17.20
C LYS A 213 -24.42 1.28 -16.77
N ASP A 214 -23.96 0.87 -15.58
CA ASP A 214 -22.61 1.23 -15.10
C ASP A 214 -21.52 0.71 -16.04
N VAL A 215 -21.73 -0.47 -16.64
CA VAL A 215 -20.81 -1.05 -17.62
C VAL A 215 -20.88 -0.30 -18.96
N GLU A 216 -22.08 0.02 -19.44
CA GLU A 216 -22.30 0.71 -20.72
C GLU A 216 -21.81 2.17 -20.72
N ASP A 217 -21.81 2.81 -19.55
CA ASP A 217 -21.36 4.19 -19.39
C ASP A 217 -19.83 4.32 -19.42
N ILE A 218 -19.07 3.24 -19.18
CA ILE A 218 -17.60 3.21 -19.26
C ILE A 218 -17.14 3.43 -20.72
N LYS A 219 -16.21 4.36 -20.92
CA LYS A 219 -15.71 4.73 -22.26
C LYS A 219 -14.38 4.08 -22.62
N ASP A 220 -13.66 3.60 -21.63
CA ASP A 220 -12.31 3.03 -21.71
C ASP A 220 -12.24 1.66 -21.02
N PRO A 221 -13.01 0.65 -21.48
CA PRO A 221 -13.15 -0.63 -20.79
C PRO A 221 -11.82 -1.38 -20.58
N GLU A 222 -10.78 -1.09 -21.36
CA GLU A 222 -9.42 -1.60 -21.16
C GLU A 222 -8.78 -1.18 -19.83
N ASN A 223 -9.28 -0.10 -19.21
CA ASN A 223 -8.80 0.43 -17.94
C ASN A 223 -9.59 -0.09 -16.73
N TRP A 224 -10.45 -1.09 -16.91
CA TRP A 224 -11.36 -1.58 -15.87
C TRP A 224 -11.32 -3.11 -15.73
N ILE A 225 -11.57 -3.57 -14.51
CA ILE A 225 -11.84 -4.97 -14.21
C ILE A 225 -13.25 -5.15 -13.63
N LEU A 226 -13.88 -6.27 -13.98
CA LEU A 226 -15.06 -6.79 -13.31
C LEU A 226 -14.63 -7.94 -12.40
N GLN A 227 -14.80 -7.78 -11.10
CA GLN A 227 -14.39 -8.76 -10.10
C GLN A 227 -15.59 -9.26 -9.30
N ARG A 228 -15.65 -10.56 -9.02
CA ARG A 228 -16.69 -11.13 -8.16
C ARG A 228 -16.57 -10.55 -6.74
N LYS A 229 -17.69 -10.13 -6.17
CA LYS A 229 -17.77 -9.50 -4.86
C LYS A 229 -17.43 -10.51 -3.77
N VAL A 230 -16.55 -10.09 -2.86
CA VAL A 230 -16.25 -10.83 -1.63
C VAL A 230 -17.18 -10.35 -0.52
N LYS A 231 -17.84 -11.29 0.15
CA LYS A 231 -18.61 -11.01 1.36
C LYS A 231 -17.68 -11.07 2.57
N TYR A 232 -17.29 -9.90 3.07
CA TYR A 232 -16.54 -9.80 4.32
C TYR A 232 -17.36 -10.31 5.49
N ALA A 233 -16.74 -11.13 6.34
CA ALA A 233 -17.37 -11.68 7.53
C ALA A 233 -17.35 -10.65 8.67
N GLU A 234 -18.50 -10.47 9.32
CA GLU A 234 -18.70 -9.59 10.48
C GLU A 234 -18.33 -10.34 11.77
N VAL A 235 -17.03 -10.59 11.96
CA VAL A 235 -16.51 -11.52 12.98
C VAL A 235 -15.87 -10.85 14.18
N ILE A 236 -15.55 -9.56 14.07
CA ILE A 236 -14.93 -8.81 15.16
C ILE A 236 -16.03 -8.27 16.06
N ALA A 237 -16.21 -8.87 17.23
CA ALA A 237 -17.19 -8.40 18.20
C ALA A 237 -16.82 -6.98 18.67
N THR A 238 -17.81 -6.10 18.69
CA THR A 238 -17.71 -4.73 19.23
C THR A 238 -18.92 -4.47 20.13
N PRO A 239 -18.90 -3.42 20.98
CA PRO A 239 -20.01 -3.13 21.89
C PRO A 239 -21.38 -2.86 21.24
N ASP A 240 -21.39 -2.58 19.93
CA ASP A 240 -22.58 -2.28 19.13
C ASP A 240 -22.86 -3.38 18.07
N THR A 241 -22.40 -3.21 16.84
CA THR A 241 -22.58 -4.19 15.74
C THR A 241 -21.24 -4.72 15.30
N PRO A 242 -21.07 -6.03 15.07
CA PRO A 242 -19.76 -6.59 14.76
C PRO A 242 -19.09 -5.92 13.54
N ALA A 243 -17.77 -5.76 13.62
CA ALA A 243 -16.96 -5.22 12.55
C ALA A 243 -16.45 -6.34 11.62
N LYS A 244 -16.20 -5.95 10.38
CA LYS A 244 -15.48 -6.73 9.36
C LYS A 244 -14.00 -6.45 9.46
N ALA A 245 -13.19 -7.44 9.14
CA ALA A 245 -11.74 -7.31 9.06
C ALA A 245 -11.25 -7.51 7.61
N GLU A 246 -10.32 -6.66 7.20
CA GLU A 246 -9.41 -6.92 6.09
C GLU A 246 -8.00 -7.03 6.65
N ILE A 247 -7.28 -8.07 6.26
CA ILE A 247 -5.88 -8.29 6.65
C ILE A 247 -5.02 -8.04 5.42
N ARG A 248 -4.02 -7.18 5.56
CA ARG A 248 -2.99 -6.94 4.56
C ARG A 248 -1.70 -7.55 5.04
N ILE A 249 -1.14 -8.43 4.23
CA ILE A 249 0.14 -9.06 4.51
C ILE A 249 1.23 -8.28 3.78
N PHE A 250 2.25 -7.87 4.52
CA PHE A 250 3.43 -7.22 3.96
C PHE A 250 4.37 -8.27 3.43
N TYR A 251 4.90 -7.98 2.24
CA TYR A 251 5.87 -8.81 1.57
C TYR A 251 7.11 -7.99 1.28
N PHE A 252 8.28 -8.53 1.63
CA PHE A 252 9.56 -7.98 1.23
C PHE A 252 10.18 -8.83 0.14
N TRP A 253 10.73 -8.17 -0.87
CA TRP A 253 11.46 -8.81 -1.95
C TRP A 253 12.83 -8.18 -2.05
N LYS A 254 13.84 -8.90 -1.58
CA LYS A 254 15.23 -8.48 -1.67
C LYS A 254 15.80 -8.88 -3.02
N ASP A 255 16.64 -8.04 -3.59
CA ASP A 255 17.32 -8.35 -4.86
C ASP A 255 18.11 -9.65 -4.74
N GLY A 256 18.02 -10.48 -5.78
CA GLY A 256 18.62 -11.82 -5.81
C GLY A 256 17.74 -12.93 -5.24
N GLU A 257 16.69 -12.60 -4.47
CA GLU A 257 15.77 -13.61 -3.95
C GLU A 257 14.77 -14.06 -5.02
N ALA A 258 14.48 -15.36 -5.06
CA ALA A 258 13.60 -15.95 -6.07
C ALA A 258 12.13 -15.54 -5.90
N ARG A 259 11.71 -15.21 -4.67
CA ARG A 259 10.32 -14.89 -4.31
C ARG A 259 10.27 -13.89 -3.16
N PRO A 260 9.21 -13.06 -3.07
CA PRO A 260 8.97 -12.26 -1.89
C PRO A 260 8.63 -13.13 -0.67
N VAL A 261 8.96 -12.65 0.52
CA VAL A 261 8.66 -13.31 1.81
C VAL A 261 7.65 -12.51 2.62
N PRO A 262 6.68 -13.14 3.31
CA PRO A 262 5.76 -12.45 4.20
C PRO A 262 6.51 -11.99 5.46
N THR A 263 6.27 -10.75 5.91
CA THR A 263 7.10 -10.16 6.98
C THR A 263 6.33 -9.61 8.16
N ASN A 264 5.28 -8.85 7.91
CA ASN A 264 4.42 -8.25 8.95
C ASN A 264 3.03 -8.01 8.31
N ASN A 265 2.14 -7.31 8.99
CA ASN A 265 0.77 -7.17 8.55
C ASN A 265 0.11 -5.87 9.03
N LEU A 266 -1.04 -5.56 8.44
CA LEU A 266 -1.96 -4.51 8.86
C LEU A 266 -3.38 -5.06 8.84
N ALA A 267 -4.15 -4.78 9.88
CA ALA A 267 -5.58 -5.02 9.93
C ALA A 267 -6.37 -3.73 9.67
N ARG A 268 -7.47 -3.83 8.92
CA ARG A 268 -8.44 -2.74 8.75
C ARG A 268 -9.81 -3.22 9.19
N LEU A 269 -10.35 -2.56 10.20
CA LEU A 269 -11.68 -2.82 10.74
C LEU A 269 -12.69 -1.85 10.13
N SER A 270 -13.84 -2.39 9.71
CA SER A 270 -14.88 -1.61 9.05
C SER A 270 -16.27 -2.18 9.33
N LYS A 271 -17.27 -1.30 9.37
CA LYS A 271 -18.68 -1.69 9.39
C LYS A 271 -19.40 -1.29 8.10
N GLY A 272 -18.67 -0.69 7.15
CA GLY A 272 -19.18 -0.23 5.87
C GLY A 272 -19.39 -1.34 4.85
N LYS A 273 -19.98 -0.99 3.71
CA LYS A 273 -19.88 -1.79 2.49
C LYS A 273 -18.45 -1.72 1.91
N MET A 274 -17.77 -0.58 2.06
CA MET A 274 -16.39 -0.36 1.66
C MET A 274 -15.45 -0.33 2.87
N ILE A 275 -14.35 -1.08 2.74
CA ILE A 275 -13.22 -1.01 3.67
C ILE A 275 -12.38 0.22 3.34
N GLY A 276 -12.38 1.21 4.25
CA GLY A 276 -11.59 2.42 4.11
C GLY A 276 -12.03 3.53 5.06
N VAL A 277 -11.07 4.31 5.57
CA VAL A 277 -11.28 5.35 6.59
C VAL A 277 -12.34 6.37 6.15
N ARG A 278 -12.30 6.81 4.88
CA ARG A 278 -13.24 7.81 4.32
C ARG A 278 -14.71 7.38 4.43
N TYR A 279 -14.98 6.08 4.27
CA TYR A 279 -16.34 5.51 4.23
C TYR A 279 -16.89 5.14 5.62
N ASN A 280 -16.05 5.22 6.65
CA ASN A 280 -16.37 4.78 8.00
C ASN A 280 -16.17 5.91 9.03
N LYS A 281 -16.02 7.16 8.59
CA LYS A 281 -15.71 8.32 9.46
C LYS A 281 -16.74 8.55 10.58
N ASP A 282 -18.00 8.17 10.35
CA ASP A 282 -19.12 8.38 11.27
C ASP A 282 -19.47 7.09 12.05
N LYS A 283 -18.56 6.10 12.08
CA LYS A 283 -18.75 4.81 12.74
C LYS A 283 -17.76 4.63 13.88
N GLU A 284 -18.19 3.98 14.94
CA GLU A 284 -17.34 3.59 16.06
C GLU A 284 -16.76 2.19 15.86
N TRP A 285 -15.68 1.86 16.58
CA TRP A 285 -15.04 0.53 16.55
C TRP A 285 -14.61 0.10 15.13
N VAL A 286 -14.05 1.06 14.39
CA VAL A 286 -13.46 0.91 13.04
C VAL A 286 -12.09 1.59 13.05
N GLY A 287 -11.19 1.20 12.15
CA GLY A 287 -9.86 1.80 12.10
C GLY A 287 -8.78 0.88 11.54
N GLY A 288 -7.54 1.34 11.62
CA GLY A 288 -6.35 0.52 11.37
C GLY A 288 -5.82 -0.09 12.67
N SER A 289 -5.34 -1.33 12.59
CA SER A 289 -4.65 -2.05 13.66
C SER A 289 -3.73 -3.08 12.99
N TYR A 290 -3.32 -4.12 13.70
CA TYR A 290 -2.58 -5.26 13.17
C TYR A 290 -3.15 -6.57 13.71
N CYS A 291 -2.73 -7.68 13.13
CA CYS A 291 -3.07 -9.03 13.53
C CYS A 291 -1.91 -9.67 14.29
N LEU A 292 -2.26 -10.53 15.23
CA LEU A 292 -1.35 -11.43 15.92
C LEU A 292 -1.63 -12.86 15.42
N PHE A 293 -0.56 -13.62 15.20
CA PHE A 293 -0.59 -15.00 14.75
C PHE A 293 0.12 -15.88 15.79
N GLU A 294 -0.41 -17.08 16.01
CA GLU A 294 0.23 -18.09 16.86
C GLU A 294 1.54 -18.57 16.21
N GLU A 295 2.61 -18.67 17.00
CA GLU A 295 3.95 -19.17 16.56
C GLU A 295 4.08 -20.69 16.58
#